data_AF-A0A3R8Q520-F1
#
_entry.id   AF-A0A3R8Q520-F1
#
_cell.length_a   1.000
_cell.length_b   1.000
_cell.length_c   1.000
_cell.angle_alpha   90.00
_cell.angle_beta   90.00
_cell.angle_gamma   90.00
#
_symmetry.space_group_name_H-M   'P 1'
#
loop_
_entity.id
_entity.type
_entity.pdbx_description
1 polymer ?
#
loop_
_entity_poly.entity_id
_entity_poly.type
_entity_poly.pdbx_seq_one_letter_code
_entity_poly.pdbx_strand_id
1 'polypeptide(L)'
;MNNSSVAYAETRDEALQQGKEAIVSFNTLDHKDVDRGLQRWEEASTGPLRDEVKQGRKDYATRIQQAKSTTTARVLDAGIVELDENAGKARMIAVMQVTVTVEGQPPANKQDRYQAELTREGDVWKISGLGTVPVG
;
A
#
# COMPACT_ATOMS: atom_id res chain seq x y z
N MET A 1 -2.69 -5.39 35.00
CA MET A 1 -2.44 -4.32 34.02
C MET A 1 -1.43 -4.69 32.91
N ASN A 2 -0.99 -5.96 32.78
CA ASN A 2 0.07 -6.34 31.83
C ASN A 2 -0.41 -6.96 30.50
N ASN A 3 -1.68 -7.38 30.41
CA ASN A 3 -2.20 -8.10 29.24
C ASN A 3 -2.64 -7.15 28.11
N SER A 4 -3.25 -6.02 28.45
CA SER A 4 -3.75 -5.05 27.47
C SER A 4 -2.63 -4.29 26.75
N SER A 5 -1.51 -4.00 27.43
CA SER A 5 -0.35 -3.36 26.80
C SER A 5 0.38 -4.29 25.84
N VAL A 6 0.40 -5.59 26.12
CA VAL A 6 0.98 -6.61 25.23
C VAL A 6 0.11 -6.77 24.00
N ALA A 7 -1.20 -6.94 24.17
CA ALA A 7 -2.15 -7.02 23.05
C ALA A 7 -2.06 -5.77 22.14
N TYR A 8 -1.96 -4.57 22.72
CA TYR A 8 -1.77 -3.33 21.96
C TYR A 8 -0.49 -3.33 21.11
N ALA A 9 0.61 -3.80 21.68
CA ALA A 9 1.88 -3.89 20.97
C ALA A 9 1.80 -4.91 19.82
N GLU A 10 1.19 -6.06 20.06
CA GLU A 10 0.97 -7.11 19.05
C GLU A 10 0.12 -6.58 17.89
N THR A 11 -1.04 -5.97 18.18
CA THR A 11 -1.90 -5.37 17.15
C THR A 11 -1.17 -4.29 16.34
N ARG A 12 -0.34 -3.48 17.01
CA ARG A 12 0.47 -2.44 16.34
C ARG A 12 1.50 -3.05 15.39
N ASP A 13 2.18 -4.10 15.82
CA ASP A 13 3.19 -4.78 15.01
C ASP A 13 2.56 -5.53 13.82
N GLU A 14 1.40 -6.15 14.02
CA GLU A 14 0.59 -6.75 12.95
C GLU A 14 0.15 -5.69 11.92
N ALA A 15 -0.41 -4.56 12.39
CA ALA A 15 -0.82 -3.47 11.53
C ALA A 15 0.37 -2.90 10.73
N LEU A 16 1.54 -2.77 11.37
CA LEU A 16 2.75 -2.31 10.72
C LEU A 16 3.25 -3.28 9.65
N GLN A 17 3.32 -4.57 9.97
CA GLN A 17 3.78 -5.59 9.04
C GLN A 17 2.86 -5.68 7.82
N GLN A 18 1.57 -5.87 8.05
CA GLN A 18 0.61 -6.05 6.97
C GLN A 18 0.40 -4.74 6.18
N GLY A 19 0.47 -3.59 6.84
CA GLY A 19 0.47 -2.28 6.18
C GLY A 19 1.66 -2.10 5.23
N LYS A 20 2.87 -2.53 5.62
CA LYS A 20 4.07 -2.52 4.75
C LYS A 20 3.88 -3.43 3.53
N GLU A 21 3.29 -4.60 3.70
CA GLU A 21 3.02 -5.54 2.60
C GLU A 21 1.96 -4.97 1.63
N ALA A 22 0.89 -4.39 2.17
CA ALA A 22 -0.19 -3.80 1.39
C ALA A 22 0.31 -2.59 0.57
N ILE A 23 1.12 -1.71 1.17
CA ILE A 23 1.61 -0.51 0.46
C ILE A 23 2.64 -0.86 -0.62
N VAL A 24 3.47 -1.90 -0.41
CA VAL A 24 4.34 -2.44 -1.46
C VAL A 24 3.51 -3.00 -2.61
N SER A 25 2.44 -3.73 -2.31
CA SER A 25 1.53 -4.27 -3.31
C SER A 25 0.88 -3.16 -4.15
N PHE A 26 0.44 -2.07 -3.50
CA PHE A 26 -0.15 -0.91 -4.17
C PHE A 26 0.82 -0.12 -5.06
N ASN A 27 2.12 -0.20 -4.80
CA ASN A 27 3.14 0.54 -5.56
C ASN A 27 3.96 -0.35 -6.52
N THR A 28 3.62 -1.65 -6.61
CA THR A 28 4.26 -2.62 -7.49
C THR A 28 3.30 -3.06 -8.58
N LEU A 29 3.76 -3.00 -9.83
CA LEU A 29 2.94 -3.38 -10.98
C LEU A 29 3.81 -3.78 -12.17
N ASP A 30 3.37 -4.79 -12.93
CA ASP A 30 4.01 -5.18 -14.19
C ASP A 30 3.02 -5.05 -15.35
N HIS A 31 3.36 -4.28 -16.38
CA HIS A 31 2.54 -4.16 -17.59
C HIS A 31 2.31 -5.48 -18.33
N LYS A 32 3.14 -6.51 -18.08
CA LYS A 32 2.96 -7.85 -18.65
C LYS A 32 1.91 -8.69 -17.93
N ASP A 33 1.56 -8.34 -16.69
CA ASP A 33 0.60 -9.07 -15.85
C ASP A 33 -0.27 -8.08 -15.04
N VAL A 34 -0.91 -7.16 -15.78
CA VAL A 34 -1.66 -6.04 -15.18
C VAL A 34 -2.88 -6.53 -14.41
N ASP A 35 -3.60 -7.51 -14.93
CA ASP A 35 -4.81 -8.01 -14.27
C ASP A 35 -4.51 -8.59 -12.90
N ARG A 36 -3.41 -9.34 -12.76
CA ARG A 36 -2.95 -9.84 -11.45
C ARG A 36 -2.46 -8.72 -10.55
N GLY A 37 -1.83 -7.69 -11.12
CA GLY A 37 -1.45 -6.49 -10.40
C GLY A 37 -2.65 -5.77 -9.79
N LEU A 38 -3.67 -5.49 -10.60
CA LEU A 38 -4.90 -4.81 -10.17
C LEU A 38 -5.73 -5.67 -9.21
N GLN A 39 -5.71 -7.00 -9.35
CA GLN A 39 -6.28 -7.90 -8.36
C GLN A 39 -5.57 -7.76 -6.99
N ARG A 40 -4.23 -7.72 -6.96
CA ARG A 40 -3.48 -7.50 -5.71
C ARG A 40 -3.80 -6.15 -5.07
N TRP A 41 -4.04 -5.10 -5.87
CA TRP A 41 -4.49 -3.81 -5.34
C TRP A 41 -5.88 -3.92 -4.70
N GLU A 42 -6.81 -4.63 -5.33
CA GLU A 42 -8.15 -4.87 -4.78
C GLU A 42 -8.10 -5.67 -3.46
N GLU A 43 -7.25 -6.69 -3.39
CA GLU A 43 -7.04 -7.52 -2.20
C GLU A 43 -6.39 -6.74 -1.04
N ALA A 44 -5.44 -5.86 -1.36
CA ALA A 44 -4.71 -5.03 -0.41
C ALA A 44 -5.49 -3.78 0.07
N SER A 45 -6.59 -3.42 -0.61
CA SER A 45 -7.43 -2.27 -0.24
C SER A 45 -8.74 -2.68 0.41
N THR A 46 -9.43 -1.75 1.05
CA THR A 46 -10.81 -1.89 1.53
C THR A 46 -11.57 -0.57 1.38
N GLY A 47 -12.88 -0.59 1.60
CA GLY A 47 -13.74 0.58 1.58
C GLY A 47 -13.68 1.35 0.25
N PRO A 48 -13.78 2.69 0.29
CA PRO A 48 -13.79 3.52 -0.92
C PRO A 48 -12.58 3.31 -1.83
N LEU A 49 -11.39 3.08 -1.28
CA LEU A 49 -10.19 2.83 -2.08
C LEU A 49 -10.32 1.55 -2.92
N ARG A 50 -10.90 0.48 -2.34
CA ARG A 50 -11.15 -0.76 -3.11
C ARG A 50 -12.16 -0.52 -4.22
N ASP A 51 -13.19 0.28 -3.96
CA ASP A 51 -14.21 0.61 -4.95
C ASP A 51 -13.62 1.45 -6.10
N GLU A 52 -12.74 2.41 -5.81
CA GLU A 52 -12.00 3.18 -6.81
C GLU A 52 -11.13 2.26 -7.69
N VAL A 53 -10.40 1.32 -7.09
CA VAL A 53 -9.61 0.32 -7.84
C VAL A 53 -10.50 -0.48 -8.78
N LYS A 54 -11.65 -0.97 -8.29
CA LYS A 54 -12.61 -1.76 -9.09
C LYS A 54 -13.18 -0.96 -10.26
N GLN A 55 -13.63 0.26 -9.98
CA GLN A 55 -14.24 1.13 -10.97
C GLN A 55 -13.23 1.59 -12.03
N GLY A 56 -12.00 1.91 -11.62
CA GLY A 56 -10.93 2.36 -12.50
C GLY A 56 -10.15 1.26 -13.22
N ARG A 57 -10.41 -0.02 -12.91
CA ARG A 57 -9.59 -1.17 -13.35
C ARG A 57 -9.24 -1.16 -14.83
N LYS A 58 -10.23 -0.94 -15.70
CA LYS A 58 -10.04 -0.94 -17.16
C LYS A 58 -9.15 0.22 -17.63
N ASP A 59 -9.33 1.40 -17.05
CA ASP A 59 -8.57 2.59 -17.41
C ASP A 59 -7.13 2.49 -16.92
N TYR A 60 -6.92 1.97 -15.71
CA TYR A 60 -5.59 1.65 -15.19
C TYR A 60 -4.89 0.65 -16.11
N ALA A 61 -5.55 -0.47 -16.44
CA ALA A 61 -4.99 -1.50 -17.32
C ALA A 61 -4.52 -0.91 -18.65
N THR A 62 -5.37 -0.11 -19.29
CA THR A 62 -5.06 0.55 -20.56
C THR A 62 -3.84 1.47 -20.44
N ARG A 63 -3.79 2.34 -19.43
CA ARG A 63 -2.70 3.30 -19.25
C ARG A 63 -1.37 2.60 -18.96
N ILE A 64 -1.38 1.57 -18.14
CA ILE A 64 -0.18 0.81 -17.75
C ILE A 64 0.37 0.02 -18.94
N GLN A 65 -0.49 -0.64 -19.71
CA GLN A 65 -0.08 -1.34 -20.93
C GLN A 65 0.51 -0.40 -21.98
N GLN A 66 -0.08 0.79 -22.15
CA GLN A 66 0.44 1.82 -23.05
C GLN A 66 1.80 2.36 -22.61
N ALA A 67 1.99 2.58 -21.30
CA ALA A 67 3.24 3.06 -20.74
C ALA A 67 4.37 2.03 -20.82
N LYS A 68 4.04 0.73 -20.97
CA LYS A 68 5.00 -0.39 -20.96
C LYS A 68 5.97 -0.32 -19.78
N SER A 69 5.46 0.10 -18.63
CA SER A 69 6.25 0.31 -17.42
C SER A 69 6.03 -0.83 -16.43
N THR A 70 7.08 -1.12 -15.67
CA THR A 70 7.04 -2.00 -14.51
C THR A 70 7.53 -1.20 -13.32
N THR A 71 6.76 -1.18 -12.24
CA THR A 71 7.16 -0.58 -10.97
C THR A 71 7.44 -1.68 -9.96
N THR A 72 8.51 -1.51 -9.20
CA THR A 72 8.78 -2.33 -8.01
C THR A 72 8.98 -1.40 -6.83
N ALA A 73 8.46 -1.79 -5.67
CA ALA A 73 8.48 -0.95 -4.50
C ALA A 73 9.10 -1.67 -3.30
N ARG A 74 9.82 -0.91 -2.47
CA ARG A 74 10.29 -1.39 -1.17
C ARG A 74 10.10 -0.32 -0.11
N VAL A 75 9.80 -0.75 1.10
CA VAL A 75 9.76 0.13 2.27
C VAL A 75 11.19 0.35 2.75
N LEU A 76 11.58 1.61 2.89
CA LEU A 76 12.85 2.02 3.50
C LEU A 76 12.68 2.19 5.01
N ASP A 77 11.55 2.80 5.40
CA ASP A 77 11.17 2.97 6.80
C ASP A 77 9.64 3.07 6.90
N ALA A 78 9.05 2.62 8.00
CA ALA A 78 7.65 2.88 8.30
C ALA A 78 7.32 2.72 9.78
N GLY A 79 6.30 3.44 10.24
CA GLY A 79 5.78 3.32 11.60
C GLY A 79 4.29 3.62 11.69
N ILE A 80 3.62 2.96 12.64
CA ILE A 80 2.26 3.30 13.05
C ILE A 80 2.32 4.56 13.91
N VAL A 81 1.62 5.60 13.46
CA VAL A 81 1.51 6.89 14.14
C VAL A 81 0.23 6.99 14.96
N GLU A 82 -0.82 6.24 14.61
CA GLU A 82 -2.06 6.11 15.38
C GLU A 82 -2.63 4.70 15.25
N LEU A 83 -3.22 4.19 16.34
CA LEU A 83 -3.90 2.90 16.40
C LEU A 83 -5.11 2.99 17.33
N ASP A 84 -6.28 2.67 16.78
CA ASP A 84 -7.53 2.39 17.50
C ASP A 84 -7.88 0.92 17.31
N GLU A 85 -7.52 0.10 18.29
CA GLU A 85 -7.75 -1.35 18.27
C GLU A 85 -9.24 -1.70 18.23
N ASN A 86 -10.07 -0.95 18.96
CA ASN A 86 -11.50 -1.23 19.07
C ASN A 86 -12.22 -0.96 17.75
N ALA A 87 -11.81 0.09 17.03
CA ALA A 87 -12.35 0.41 15.71
C ALA A 87 -11.68 -0.39 14.58
N GLY A 88 -10.59 -1.13 14.86
CA GLY A 88 -9.80 -1.79 13.83
C GLY A 88 -9.19 -0.80 12.83
N LYS A 89 -8.70 0.35 13.32
CA LYS A 89 -8.15 1.42 12.48
C LYS A 89 -6.72 1.76 12.90
N ALA A 90 -5.86 2.00 11.93
CA ALA A 90 -4.51 2.48 12.18
C ALA A 90 -4.08 3.44 11.09
N ARG A 91 -3.12 4.30 11.41
CA ARG A 91 -2.44 5.14 10.42
C ARG A 91 -0.96 4.84 10.42
N MET A 92 -0.42 4.63 9.23
CA MET A 92 0.99 4.38 8.98
C MET A 92 1.60 5.51 8.15
N ILE A 93 2.81 5.93 8.51
CA ILE A 93 3.69 6.70 7.62
C ILE A 93 4.77 5.75 7.10
N ALA A 94 4.99 5.75 5.79
CA ALA A 94 6.01 4.93 5.15
C ALA A 94 6.87 5.76 4.19
N VAL A 95 8.18 5.55 4.25
CA VAL A 95 9.13 6.02 3.24
C VAL A 95 9.39 4.86 2.29
N MET A 96 9.13 5.06 1.01
CA MET A 96 9.25 4.03 0.00
C MET A 96 10.23 4.43 -1.07
N GLN A 97 10.98 3.45 -1.58
CA GLN A 97 11.65 3.57 -2.86
C GLN A 97 10.84 2.80 -3.90
N VAL A 98 10.46 3.49 -4.97
CA VAL A 98 9.83 2.92 -6.15
C VAL A 98 10.84 2.96 -7.29
N THR A 99 11.11 1.81 -7.88
CA THR A 99 11.93 1.69 -9.09
C THR A 99 10.99 1.53 -10.29
N VAL A 100 11.04 2.48 -11.21
CA VAL A 100 10.29 2.47 -12.46
C VAL A 100 11.22 1.98 -13.57
N THR A 101 10.78 0.95 -14.29
CA THR A 101 11.47 0.43 -15.47
C THR A 101 10.56 0.61 -16.67
N VAL A 102 11.07 1.25 -17.72
CA VAL A 102 10.39 1.37 -19.02
C VAL A 102 11.26 0.67 -20.05
N GLU A 103 10.66 -0.08 -20.96
CA GLU A 103 11.38 -0.82 -22.00
C GLU A 103 12.29 0.12 -22.83
N GLY A 104 13.57 -0.23 -22.94
CA GLY A 104 14.56 0.56 -23.68
C GLY A 104 15.13 1.77 -22.92
N GLN A 105 14.77 1.98 -21.65
CA GLN A 105 15.32 3.04 -20.79
C GLN A 105 16.00 2.49 -19.54
N PRO A 106 17.04 3.17 -19.01
CA PRO A 106 17.58 2.82 -17.70
C PRO A 106 16.52 2.95 -16.59
N PRO A 107 16.49 2.04 -15.60
CA PRO A 107 15.59 2.17 -14.46
C PRO A 107 15.82 3.46 -13.68
N ALA A 108 14.73 4.06 -13.20
CA ALA A 108 14.75 5.25 -12.37
C ALA A 108 14.22 4.95 -10.97
N ASN A 109 14.94 5.39 -9.94
CA ASN A 109 14.48 5.30 -8.55
C ASN A 109 13.83 6.61 -8.13
N LYS A 110 12.67 6.50 -7.49
CA LYS A 110 11.99 7.61 -6.82
C LYS A 110 11.79 7.23 -5.36
N GLN A 111 12.05 8.19 -4.47
CA GLN A 111 11.73 8.04 -3.06
C GLN A 111 10.58 8.96 -2.72
N ASP A 112 9.50 8.39 -2.18
CA ASP A 112 8.30 9.12 -1.77
C ASP A 112 7.93 8.73 -0.34
N ARG A 113 7.28 9.66 0.37
CA ARG A 113 6.66 9.40 1.66
C ARG A 113 5.16 9.29 1.49
N TYR A 114 4.57 8.26 2.09
CA TYR A 114 3.15 7.98 2.05
C TYR A 114 2.53 7.98 3.44
N GLN A 115 1.28 8.43 3.49
CA GLN A 115 0.37 8.17 4.59
C GLN A 115 -0.64 7.12 4.12
N ALA A 116 -0.72 6.02 4.86
CA ALA A 116 -1.70 4.97 4.64
C ALA A 116 -2.66 4.92 5.84
N GLU A 117 -3.95 5.05 5.56
CA GLU A 117 -5.02 4.68 6.49
C GLU A 117 -5.25 3.18 6.32
N LEU A 118 -5.28 2.46 7.45
CA LEU A 118 -5.45 1.02 7.51
C LEU A 118 -6.77 0.69 8.21
N THR A 119 -7.45 -0.34 7.73
CA THR A 119 -8.66 -0.87 8.34
C THR A 119 -8.58 -2.39 8.38
N ARG A 120 -8.87 -2.97 9.54
CA ARG A 120 -8.82 -4.41 9.77
C ARG A 120 -10.12 -5.05 9.28
N GLU A 121 -10.03 -5.97 8.32
CA GLU A 121 -11.10 -6.88 7.91
C GLU A 121 -10.75 -8.29 8.39
N GLY A 122 -11.44 -8.79 9.41
CA GLY A 122 -11.06 -10.05 10.06
C GLY A 122 -9.69 -9.91 10.74
N ASP A 123 -8.70 -10.69 10.30
CA ASP A 123 -7.32 -10.64 10.82
C ASP A 123 -6.33 -9.94 9.88
N VAL A 124 -6.84 -9.27 8.83
CA VAL A 124 -6.03 -8.63 7.80
C VAL A 124 -6.25 -7.12 7.80
N TRP A 125 -5.18 -6.37 8.01
CA TRP A 125 -5.07 -4.93 7.82
C TRP A 125 -4.91 -4.62 6.33
N LYS A 126 -5.82 -3.81 5.82
CA LYS A 126 -5.86 -3.37 4.42
C LYS A 126 -5.85 -1.85 4.34
N ILE A 127 -5.41 -1.32 3.20
CA ILE A 127 -5.39 0.11 2.97
C ILE A 127 -6.81 0.61 2.67
N SER A 128 -7.32 1.50 3.49
CA SER A 128 -8.60 2.19 3.26
C SER A 128 -8.42 3.58 2.64
N GLY A 129 -7.21 4.12 2.70
CA GLY A 129 -6.82 5.36 2.03
C GLY A 129 -5.30 5.46 1.90
N LEU A 130 -4.83 6.00 0.78
CA LEU A 130 -3.40 6.18 0.51
C LEU A 130 -3.16 7.56 -0.11
N GLY A 131 -2.24 8.31 0.47
CA GLY A 131 -1.84 9.63 -0.01
C GLY A 131 -0.34 9.85 0.06
N THR A 132 0.18 10.72 -0.81
CA THR A 132 1.57 11.19 -0.69
C THR A 132 1.64 12.29 0.37
N VAL A 133 2.73 12.28 1.14
CA VAL A 133 3.03 13.33 2.11
C VAL A 133 4.11 14.22 1.49
N PRO A 134 3.83 15.49 1.20
CA PRO A 134 4.83 16.40 0.63
C PRO A 134 6.10 16.46 1.48
N VAL A 135 7.23 16.63 0.81
CA VAL A 135 8.44 17.15 1.45
C VAL A 135 8.34 18.67 1.39
N GLY A 136 8.36 19.30 2.56
CA GLY A 136 8.45 20.77 2.68
C GLY A 136 9.87 21.26 2.50
#